data_AF-A0A0E3RLM1-F1
#
_entry.id   AF-A0A0E3RLM1-F1
#
_cell.length_a   1.000
_cell.length_b   1.000
_cell.length_c   1.000
_cell.angle_alpha   90.00
_cell.angle_beta   90.00
_cell.angle_gamma   90.00
#
_symmetry.space_group_name_H-M   'P 1'
#
loop_
_entity.id
_entity.type
_entity.pdbx_description
1 polymer ?
#
loop_
_entity_poly.entity_id
_entity_poly.type
_entity_poly.pdbx_seq_one_letter_code
_entity_poly.pdbx_strand_id
1 'polypeptide(L)'
;MNLLLFGGILITSEIDFSQFFCWNKDCTDYGIKNQGNIVLKERYGKNKHALFKCKTCKKCFSETKGTIFFELNTPDEEVLRTIAMLPEKGSIRGVARATGHSKDTICRWLEIAGTHAEEVTTYFLKNLNLTRVEVDEIWSYIKKSKKM
;
A
#
# COMPACT_ATOMS: atom_id res chain seq x y z
N MET A 1 4.32 32.70 -11.87
CA MET A 1 5.52 32.85 -11.02
C MET A 1 5.05 33.05 -9.58
N ASN A 2 4.97 31.96 -8.81
CA ASN A 2 5.16 32.00 -7.37
C ASN A 2 5.57 30.58 -6.93
N LEU A 3 6.86 30.45 -6.61
CA LEU A 3 7.44 29.25 -6.03
C LEU A 3 7.06 29.21 -4.54
N LEU A 4 6.48 28.10 -4.10
CA LEU A 4 6.68 27.61 -2.73
C LEU A 4 7.07 26.13 -2.83
N LEU A 5 8.38 25.90 -2.71
CA LEU A 5 8.99 24.59 -2.57
C LEU A 5 8.83 24.12 -1.13
N PHE A 6 7.89 23.20 -0.91
CA PHE A 6 7.93 22.24 0.20
C PHE A 6 7.44 20.92 -0.36
N GLY A 7 8.37 20.06 -0.79
CA GLY A 7 8.24 18.58 -0.90
C GLY A 7 6.96 17.97 -1.47
N GLY A 8 6.11 18.74 -2.14
CA GLY A 8 4.85 18.31 -2.69
C GLY A 8 5.14 17.70 -4.04
N ILE A 9 5.04 16.38 -4.14
CA ILE A 9 4.65 15.78 -5.41
C ILE A 9 3.41 16.55 -5.84
N LEU A 10 3.56 17.36 -6.89
CA LEU A 10 2.45 17.89 -7.65
C LEU A 10 1.65 16.67 -8.10
N ILE A 11 0.61 16.31 -7.35
CA ILE A 11 -0.42 15.39 -7.83
C ILE A 11 -1.18 16.20 -8.87
N THR A 12 -0.64 16.25 -10.09
CA THR A 12 -1.39 16.69 -11.25
C THR A 12 -2.59 15.75 -11.38
N SER A 13 -3.73 16.33 -11.74
CA SER A 13 -5.06 15.72 -11.82
C SER A 13 -5.22 14.66 -12.91
N GLU A 14 -4.13 14.03 -13.35
CA GLU A 14 -4.09 13.12 -14.48
C GLU A 14 -3.68 11.73 -13.97
N ILE A 15 -4.61 10.77 -14.09
CA ILE A 15 -4.35 9.38 -13.67
C ILE A 15 -3.43 8.75 -14.70
N ASP A 16 -2.23 8.33 -14.27
CA ASP A 16 -1.35 7.50 -15.08
C ASP A 16 -1.90 6.07 -15.19
N PHE A 17 -2.65 5.80 -16.26
CA PHE A 17 -3.22 4.48 -16.52
C PHE A 17 -2.17 3.38 -16.77
N SER A 18 -0.91 3.74 -17.07
CA SER A 18 0.14 2.75 -17.36
C SER A 18 0.51 1.89 -16.14
N GLN A 19 0.25 2.40 -14.93
CA GLN A 19 0.50 1.69 -13.67
C GLN A 19 -0.53 0.62 -13.34
N PHE A 20 -1.70 0.66 -13.97
CA PHE A 20 -2.83 -0.22 -13.66
C PHE A 20 -2.93 -1.40 -14.63
N PHE A 21 -3.54 -2.48 -14.15
CA PHE A 21 -3.79 -3.71 -14.90
C PHE A 21 -5.15 -4.29 -14.51
N CYS A 22 -5.64 -5.27 -15.26
CA CYS A 22 -6.91 -5.92 -14.96
C CYS A 22 -6.77 -6.86 -13.75
N TRP A 23 -7.60 -6.67 -12.71
CA TRP A 23 -7.62 -7.53 -11.52
C TRP A 23 -8.44 -8.82 -11.66
N ASN A 24 -9.14 -8.99 -12.79
CA ASN A 24 -9.94 -10.20 -13.04
C ASN A 24 -9.04 -11.34 -13.52
N LYS A 25 -8.84 -12.38 -12.69
CA LYS A 25 -7.96 -13.53 -13.01
C LYS A 25 -8.39 -14.28 -14.28
N ASP A 26 -9.67 -14.25 -14.62
CA ASP A 26 -10.21 -14.90 -15.82
C ASP A 26 -10.07 -14.03 -17.10
N CYS A 27 -9.47 -12.85 -16.99
CA CYS A 27 -9.23 -11.95 -18.13
C CYS A 27 -7.93 -12.32 -18.83
N THR A 28 -7.92 -12.30 -20.16
CA THR A 28 -6.69 -12.48 -20.97
C THR A 28 -5.61 -11.46 -20.64
N ASP A 29 -6.01 -10.25 -20.26
CA ASP A 29 -5.11 -9.15 -19.91
C ASP A 29 -4.85 -9.04 -18.39
N TYR A 30 -5.09 -10.10 -17.63
CA TYR A 30 -4.84 -10.13 -16.19
C TYR A 30 -3.36 -9.88 -15.88
N GLY A 31 -3.06 -8.95 -14.97
CA GLY A 31 -1.69 -8.67 -14.53
C GLY A 31 -0.79 -7.94 -15.54
N ILE A 32 -1.25 -7.69 -16.77
CA ILE A 32 -0.46 -7.02 -17.81
C ILE A 32 -0.68 -5.50 -17.73
N LYS A 33 0.40 -4.76 -17.49
CA LYS A 33 0.41 -3.29 -17.43
C LYS A 33 0.54 -2.66 -18.82
N ASN A 34 0.17 -1.37 -18.91
CA ASN A 34 0.36 -0.54 -20.10
C ASN A 34 -0.24 -1.11 -21.41
N GLN A 35 -1.34 -1.86 -21.32
CA GLN A 35 -2.05 -2.41 -22.50
C GLN A 35 -3.09 -1.43 -23.08
N GLY A 36 -3.30 -0.27 -22.44
CA GLY A 36 -4.35 0.67 -22.82
C GLY A 36 -5.77 0.11 -22.68
N ASN A 37 -5.95 -1.01 -21.97
CA ASN A 37 -7.24 -1.67 -21.75
C ASN A 37 -7.98 -1.14 -20.52
N ILE A 38 -7.34 -0.34 -19.67
CA ILE A 38 -7.95 0.24 -18.46
C ILE A 38 -8.43 1.67 -18.75
N VAL A 39 -9.66 1.98 -18.35
CA VAL A 39 -10.26 3.32 -18.49
C VAL A 39 -10.94 3.75 -17.18
N LEU A 40 -10.99 5.05 -16.94
CA LEU A 40 -11.80 5.62 -15.86
C LEU A 40 -13.30 5.44 -16.17
N LYS A 41 -14.04 4.83 -15.24
CA LYS A 41 -15.50 4.74 -15.31
C LYS A 41 -16.14 5.93 -14.58
N GLU A 42 -15.77 6.12 -13.32
CA GLU A 42 -16.30 7.18 -12.46
C GLU A 42 -15.38 7.39 -11.26
N ARG A 43 -15.62 8.44 -10.46
CA ARG A 43 -15.02 8.61 -9.14
C ARG A 43 -16.08 8.39 -8.08
N TYR A 44 -15.75 7.66 -7.02
CA TYR A 44 -16.71 7.25 -6.00
C TYR A 44 -16.17 7.40 -4.58
N GLY A 45 -17.09 7.34 -3.59
CA GLY A 45 -16.76 7.45 -2.17
C GLY A 45 -16.37 8.87 -1.75
N LYS A 46 -16.13 9.04 -0.44
CA LYS A 46 -15.77 10.35 0.16
C LYS A 46 -14.42 10.86 -0.35
N ASN A 47 -13.48 9.95 -0.59
CA ASN A 47 -12.13 10.24 -1.08
C ASN A 47 -12.07 10.41 -2.61
N LYS A 48 -13.20 10.29 -3.33
CA LYS A 48 -13.27 10.38 -4.80
C LYS A 48 -12.28 9.44 -5.53
N HIS A 49 -12.13 8.23 -5.00
CA HIS A 49 -11.31 7.18 -5.60
C HIS A 49 -11.80 6.88 -7.02
N ALA A 50 -10.88 6.67 -7.97
CA ALA A 50 -11.25 6.23 -9.30
C ALA A 50 -11.75 4.78 -9.28
N LEU A 51 -12.88 4.56 -9.94
CA LEU A 51 -13.34 3.25 -10.35
C LEU A 51 -12.92 3.03 -11.80
N PHE A 52 -12.08 2.04 -12.03
CA PHE A 52 -11.65 1.65 -13.36
C PHE A 52 -12.54 0.58 -13.96
N LYS A 53 -12.54 0.51 -15.29
CA LYS A 53 -13.18 -0.55 -16.08
C LYS A 53 -12.18 -1.10 -17.08
N CYS A 54 -12.05 -2.43 -17.11
CA CYS A 54 -11.30 -3.10 -18.17
C CYS A 54 -12.14 -3.15 -19.46
N LYS A 55 -11.59 -2.71 -20.59
CA LYS A 55 -12.26 -2.77 -21.90
C LYS A 55 -12.42 -4.21 -22.40
N THR A 56 -11.57 -5.13 -21.98
CA THR A 56 -11.56 -6.53 -22.42
C THR A 56 -12.64 -7.34 -21.72
N CYS A 57 -12.57 -7.48 -20.39
CA CYS A 57 -13.56 -8.27 -19.62
C CYS A 57 -14.75 -7.48 -19.07
N LYS A 58 -14.78 -6.14 -19.24
CA LYS A 58 -15.82 -5.22 -18.73
C LYS A 58 -15.98 -5.16 -17.20
N LYS A 59 -15.19 -5.90 -16.43
CA LYS A 59 -15.19 -5.83 -14.96
C LYS A 59 -14.61 -4.50 -14.47
N CYS A 60 -15.08 -4.07 -13.30
CA CYS A 60 -14.66 -2.83 -12.65
C CYS A 60 -13.85 -3.12 -11.40
N PHE A 61 -12.92 -2.25 -11.06
CA PHE A 61 -12.09 -2.35 -9.86
C PHE A 61 -11.65 -0.96 -9.41
N SER A 62 -11.43 -0.82 -8.11
CA SER A 62 -10.95 0.43 -7.51
C SER A 62 -9.49 0.71 -7.89
N GLU A 63 -9.11 1.98 -7.93
CA GLU A 63 -7.70 2.40 -8.00
C GLU A 63 -6.86 1.87 -6.84
N THR A 64 -7.46 1.70 -5.66
CA THR A 64 -6.77 1.17 -4.47
C THR A 64 -6.81 -0.35 -4.40
N LYS A 65 -7.37 -1.04 -5.41
CA LYS A 65 -7.43 -2.51 -5.40
C LYS A 65 -6.01 -3.08 -5.31
N GLY A 66 -5.80 -3.97 -4.34
CA GLY A 66 -4.49 -4.59 -4.10
C GLY A 66 -3.52 -3.74 -3.29
N THR A 67 -3.97 -2.64 -2.68
CA THR A 67 -3.18 -1.85 -1.73
C THR A 67 -3.81 -1.92 -0.33
N ILE A 68 -3.05 -1.47 0.67
CA ILE A 68 -3.52 -1.34 2.06
C ILE A 68 -4.71 -0.36 2.23
N PHE A 69 -5.00 0.44 1.20
CA PHE A 69 -6.08 1.44 1.21
C PHE A 69 -7.39 0.91 0.63
N PHE A 70 -7.41 -0.32 0.13
CA PHE A 70 -8.62 -0.89 -0.46
C PHE A 70 -9.76 -0.95 0.58
N GLU A 71 -10.93 -0.47 0.19
CA GLU A 71 -12.15 -0.42 1.05
C GLU A 71 -12.01 0.39 2.34
N LEU A 72 -11.02 1.29 2.41
CA LEU A 72 -10.92 2.28 3.48
C LEU A 72 -11.62 3.58 3.06
N ASN A 73 -12.39 4.14 3.99
CA ASN A 73 -13.03 5.46 3.82
C ASN A 73 -12.20 6.60 4.41
N THR A 74 -11.15 6.27 5.16
CA THR A 74 -10.23 7.22 5.77
C THR A 74 -9.19 7.63 4.72
N PRO A 75 -8.80 8.92 4.62
CA PRO A 75 -7.76 9.35 3.69
C PRO A 75 -6.44 8.57 3.87
N ASP A 76 -5.79 8.22 2.77
CA ASP A 76 -4.57 7.41 2.75
C ASP A 76 -3.46 7.98 3.65
N GLU A 77 -3.27 9.30 3.63
CA GLU A 77 -2.30 10.01 4.47
C GLU A 77 -2.58 9.83 5.98
N GLU A 78 -3.85 9.84 6.38
CA GLU A 78 -4.25 9.65 7.78
C GLU A 78 -3.99 8.22 8.24
N VAL A 79 -4.25 7.24 7.37
CA VAL A 79 -3.95 5.82 7.63
C VAL A 79 -2.44 5.64 7.78
N LEU A 80 -1.65 6.16 6.84
CA LEU A 80 -0.19 6.07 6.85
C LEU A 80 0.40 6.74 8.09
N ARG A 81 -0.02 7.97 8.40
CA ARG A 81 0.44 8.69 9.60
C ARG A 81 0.14 7.90 10.86
N THR A 82 -1.06 7.33 10.98
CA THR A 82 -1.47 6.55 12.15
C THR A 82 -0.63 5.28 12.31
N ILE A 83 -0.41 4.53 11.23
CA ILE A 83 0.41 3.30 11.28
C ILE A 83 1.88 3.64 11.58
N ALA A 84 2.43 4.68 10.96
CA ALA A 84 3.81 5.10 11.15
C ALA A 84 4.12 5.57 12.59
N MET A 85 3.13 5.98 13.37
CA MET A 85 3.30 6.33 14.78
C MET A 85 3.58 5.12 15.69
N LEU A 86 3.23 3.90 15.27
CA LEU A 86 3.38 2.71 16.10
C LEU A 86 4.84 2.30 16.30
N PRO A 87 5.67 2.13 15.25
CA PRO A 87 7.08 1.75 15.41
C PRO A 87 7.90 2.75 16.23
N GLU A 88 7.58 4.05 16.11
CA GLU A 88 8.42 5.12 16.66
C GLU A 88 8.31 5.29 18.18
N LYS A 89 7.18 4.90 18.81
CA LYS A 89 6.91 4.95 20.28
C LYS A 89 5.46 4.58 20.66
N GLY A 90 4.67 4.03 19.75
CA GLY A 90 3.22 3.93 19.92
C GLY A 90 2.76 2.61 20.55
N SER A 91 1.94 2.69 21.60
CA SER A 91 0.98 1.62 21.88
C SER A 91 -0.29 1.89 21.07
N ILE A 92 -1.05 0.85 20.70
CA ILE A 92 -2.35 1.02 20.00
C ILE A 92 -3.26 1.99 20.77
N ARG A 93 -3.26 1.92 22.10
CA ARG A 93 -4.01 2.85 22.97
C ARG A 93 -3.48 4.27 22.91
N GLY A 94 -2.16 4.44 22.88
CA GLY A 94 -1.52 5.76 22.76
C GLY A 94 -1.84 6.42 21.43
N VAL A 95 -1.71 5.67 20.34
CA VAL A 95 -2.01 6.14 18.98
C VAL A 95 -3.50 6.45 18.84
N ALA A 96 -4.40 5.60 19.33
CA ALA A 96 -5.85 5.88 19.36
C ALA A 96 -6.18 7.22 20.02
N ARG A 97 -5.54 7.52 21.17
CA ARG A 97 -5.71 8.81 21.86
C ARG A 97 -5.14 9.97 21.06
N ALA A 98 -4.01 9.78 20.38
CA ALA A 98 -3.33 10.83 19.63
C ALA A 98 -4.03 11.17 18.30
N THR A 99 -4.65 10.18 17.64
CA THR A 99 -5.28 10.35 16.33
C THR A 99 -6.81 10.46 16.40
N GLY A 100 -7.42 10.12 17.53
CA GLY A 100 -8.87 10.14 17.71
C GLY A 100 -9.60 8.94 17.09
N HIS A 101 -8.88 7.98 16.51
CA HIS A 101 -9.46 6.75 15.98
C HIS A 101 -9.73 5.73 17.09
N SER A 102 -10.72 4.85 16.86
CA SER A 102 -10.93 3.72 17.76
C SER A 102 -9.75 2.73 17.66
N LYS A 103 -9.49 2.00 18.75
CA LYS A 103 -8.49 0.93 18.77
C LYS A 103 -8.77 -0.11 17.69
N ASP A 104 -10.03 -0.48 17.51
CA ASP A 104 -10.44 -1.51 16.56
C ASP A 104 -10.15 -1.09 15.12
N THR A 105 -10.36 0.19 14.79
CA THR A 105 -9.98 0.77 13.49
C THR A 105 -8.47 0.67 13.26
N ILE A 106 -7.66 1.02 14.27
CA ILE A 106 -6.20 0.93 14.17
C ILE A 106 -5.74 -0.53 14.04
N CYS A 107 -6.31 -1.45 14.81
CA CYS A 107 -6.02 -2.88 14.70
C CYS A 107 -6.34 -3.39 13.29
N ARG A 108 -7.50 -3.04 12.73
CA ARG A 108 -7.87 -3.40 11.36
C ARG A 108 -6.85 -2.89 10.34
N TRP A 109 -6.41 -1.63 10.46
CA TRP A 109 -5.39 -1.09 9.56
C TRP A 109 -4.06 -1.82 9.68
N LEU A 110 -3.66 -2.18 10.90
CA LEU A 110 -2.46 -2.98 11.15
C LEU A 110 -2.56 -4.38 10.57
N GLU A 111 -3.71 -5.04 10.68
CA GLU A 111 -3.92 -6.37 10.12
C GLU A 111 -3.82 -6.35 8.60
N ILE A 112 -4.44 -5.37 7.94
CA ILE A 112 -4.35 -5.17 6.48
C ILE A 112 -2.90 -4.89 6.08
N ALA A 113 -2.23 -3.96 6.76
CA ALA A 113 -0.85 -3.60 6.46
C ALA A 113 0.12 -4.77 6.72
N GLY A 114 -0.08 -5.52 7.80
CA GLY A 114 0.71 -6.70 8.16
C GLY A 114 0.56 -7.81 7.14
N THR A 115 -0.67 -8.09 6.69
CA THR A 115 -0.94 -9.07 5.62
C THR A 115 -0.21 -8.67 4.32
N HIS A 116 -0.33 -7.40 3.91
CA HIS A 116 0.39 -6.91 2.74
C HIS A 116 1.92 -6.96 2.91
N ALA A 117 2.45 -6.64 4.08
CA ALA A 117 3.88 -6.74 4.37
C ALA A 117 4.38 -8.19 4.30
N GLU A 118 3.58 -9.15 4.77
CA GLU A 118 3.86 -10.58 4.66
C GLU A 118 3.87 -11.05 3.20
N GLU A 119 2.90 -10.64 2.38
CA GLU A 119 2.86 -10.96 0.96
C GLU A 119 4.10 -10.43 0.22
N VAL A 120 4.47 -9.17 0.46
CA VAL A 120 5.67 -8.53 -0.11
C VAL A 120 6.92 -9.26 0.34
N THR A 121 7.04 -9.52 1.64
CA THR A 121 8.19 -10.26 2.21
C THR A 121 8.30 -11.65 1.60
N THR A 122 7.19 -12.37 1.49
CA THR A 122 7.12 -13.70 0.89
C THR A 122 7.47 -13.68 -0.61
N TYR A 123 7.12 -12.61 -1.32
CA TYR A 123 7.49 -12.45 -2.72
C TYR A 123 9.00 -12.23 -2.89
N PHE A 124 9.59 -11.33 -2.08
CA PHE A 124 11.01 -10.98 -2.20
C PHE A 124 11.97 -12.00 -1.57
N LEU A 125 11.58 -12.67 -0.48
CA LEU A 125 12.44 -13.64 0.23
C LEU A 125 12.37 -15.07 -0.37
N LYS A 126 12.11 -15.21 -1.67
CA LYS A 126 12.14 -16.49 -2.38
C LYS A 126 13.42 -16.64 -3.18
N ASN A 127 14.04 -17.82 -3.10
CA ASN A 127 15.23 -18.19 -3.88
C ASN A 127 16.38 -17.17 -3.78
N LEU A 128 16.62 -16.66 -2.56
CA LEU A 128 17.73 -15.74 -2.33
C LEU A 128 19.06 -16.49 -2.51
N ASN A 129 19.81 -16.14 -3.56
CA ASN A 129 21.14 -16.68 -3.83
C ASN A 129 22.19 -15.98 -2.95
N LEU A 130 22.05 -16.10 -1.63
CA LEU A 130 22.99 -15.52 -0.67
C LEU A 130 24.22 -16.40 -0.50
N THR A 131 25.37 -15.77 -0.40
CA THR A 131 26.62 -16.41 -0.01
C THR A 131 26.62 -16.73 1.48
N ARG A 132 27.49 -17.66 1.90
CA ARG A 132 27.69 -18.00 3.32
C ARG A 132 28.05 -16.77 4.17
N VAL A 133 28.83 -15.84 3.63
CA VAL A 133 29.25 -14.62 4.34
C VAL A 133 28.06 -13.70 4.57
N GLU A 134 27.22 -13.47 3.56
CA GLU A 134 26.01 -12.65 3.71
C GLU A 134 25.03 -13.23 4.74
N VAL A 135 24.84 -14.55 4.75
CA VAL A 135 24.00 -15.23 5.74
C VAL A 135 24.59 -15.10 7.16
N ASP A 136 25.92 -15.23 7.30
CA ASP A 136 26.60 -15.10 8.60
C ASP A 136 26.53 -13.66 9.14
N GLU A 137 26.63 -12.65 8.27
CA GLU A 137 26.45 -11.24 8.64
C GLU A 137 25.01 -10.95 9.08
N ILE A 138 24.00 -11.44 8.34
CA ILE A 138 22.59 -11.33 8.73
C ILE A 138 22.38 -11.99 10.10
N TRP A 139 22.92 -13.20 10.29
CA TRP A 139 22.77 -13.93 11.54
C TRP A 139 23.48 -13.25 12.71
N SER A 140 24.69 -12.74 12.50
CA SER A 140 25.46 -12.00 13.49
C SER A 140 24.76 -10.70 13.90
N TYR A 141 24.12 -10.00 12.96
CA TYR A 141 23.31 -8.82 13.24
C TYR A 141 22.08 -9.15 14.10
N ILE A 142 21.30 -10.18 13.73
CA ILE A 142 20.12 -10.61 14.49
C ILE A 142 20.50 -11.03 15.92
N LYS A 143 21.60 -11.77 16.08
CA LYS A 143 22.07 -12.24 17.40
C LYS A 143 22.60 -11.12 18.28
N LYS A 144 23.12 -10.03 17.69
CA LYS A 144 23.58 -8.84 18.42
C LYS A 144 22.44 -8.00 19.02
N SER A 145 21.16 -8.34 18.78
CA SER A 145 20.03 -7.65 19.42
C SER A 145 19.81 -8.02 20.91
N LYS A 146 20.55 -8.97 21.47
CA LYS A 146 20.65 -9.14 22.94
C LYS A 146 21.76 -8.24 23.52
N LYS A 147 21.39 -7.02 23.91
CA LYS A 147 21.99 -6.34 25.09
C LYS A 147 20.95 -6.48 26.20
N MET A 148 21.18 -7.36 27.19
CA MET A 148 21.92 -7.14 28.45
C MET A 148 21.35 -5.97 29.24
#